data_AF-A0A3M1H885-F1
#
_entry.id   AF-A0A3M1H885-F1
#
_cell.length_a   1.000
_cell.length_b   1.000
_cell.length_c   1.000
_cell.angle_alpha   90.00
_cell.angle_beta   90.00
_cell.angle_gamma   90.00
#
_symmetry.space_group_name_H-M   'P 1'
#
loop_
_entity.id
_entity.type
_entity.pdbx_description
1 polymer ?
#
loop_
_entity_poly.entity_id
_entity_poly.type
_entity_poly.pdbx_seq_one_letter_code
_entity_poly.pdbx_strand_id
1 'polypeptide(L)' 'MEIGLLWYDPQLPSALPEHLDRAARRFEARFGRKPTVCYVNQVDLDGTAEQIHGIHLKAVPDILPHHLWLGVE' A
#
# COMPACT_ATOMS: atom_id res chain seq x y z
N MET A 1 -7.91 11.59 -2.39
CA MET A 1 -6.68 11.65 -1.58
C MET A 1 -5.92 12.94 -1.87
N GLU A 2 -5.57 13.71 -0.85
CA GLU A 2 -4.78 14.96 -1.01
C GLU A 2 -3.26 14.70 -0.97
N ILE A 3 -2.84 13.65 -0.24
CA ILE A 3 -1.45 13.20 -0.15
C ILE A 3 -1.38 11.73 -0.52
N GLY A 4 -0.42 11.38 -1.37
CA GLY A 4 -0.25 10.01 -1.85
C GLY A 4 1.18 9.67 -2.22
N LEU A 5 1.56 8.42 -2.01
CA LEU A 5 2.81 7.83 -2.47
C LEU A 5 2.50 6.62 -3.35
N LEU A 6 2.87 6.70 -4.62
CA LEU A 6 2.93 5.52 -5.47
C LEU A 6 4.27 4.83 -5.22
N TRP A 7 4.21 3.55 -4.85
CA TRP A 7 5.34 2.70 -4.54
C TRP A 7 5.28 1.47 -5.44
N TYR A 8 6.37 1.22 -6.17
CA TYR A 8 6.52 0.02 -6.98
C TYR A 8 7.40 -0.99 -6.24
N ASP A 9 6.98 -2.25 -6.18
CA ASP A 9 7.80 -3.32 -5.63
C ASP A 9 7.66 -4.64 -6.42
N PRO A 10 8.72 -5.09 -7.12
CA PRO A 10 8.65 -6.25 -8.01
C PRO A 10 8.47 -7.60 -7.29
N GLN A 11 8.56 -7.63 -5.96
CA GLN A 11 8.46 -8.87 -5.16
C GLN A 11 7.05 -9.10 -4.60
N LEU A 12 6.11 -8.18 -4.87
CA LEU A 12 4.69 -8.42 -4.62
C LEU A 12 4.17 -9.58 -5.50
N PRO A 13 3.22 -10.40 -5.00
CA PRO A 13 2.54 -10.31 -3.70
C PRO A 13 3.24 -11.02 -2.52
N SER A 14 4.34 -11.74 -2.76
CA SER A 14 4.93 -12.71 -1.82
C SER A 14 5.34 -12.17 -0.44
N ALA A 15 5.54 -10.86 -0.30
CA ALA A 15 5.92 -10.20 0.95
C ALA A 15 5.14 -8.89 1.19
N LEU A 16 3.85 -8.86 0.79
CA LEU A 16 3.00 -7.66 0.89
C LEU A 16 3.06 -6.96 2.27
N PRO A 17 3.04 -7.67 3.43
CA PRO A 17 3.18 -7.02 4.74
C PRO A 17 4.52 -6.27 4.90
N GLU A 18 5.64 -6.89 4.54
CA GLU A 18 6.97 -6.30 4.63
C GLU A 18 7.14 -5.12 3.66
N HIS A 19 6.62 -5.26 2.44
CA HIS A 19 6.61 -4.21 1.43
C HIS A 19 5.78 -3.01 1.86
N LEU A 20 4.62 -3.27 2.45
CA LEU A 20 3.74 -2.24 2.98
C LEU A 20 4.41 -1.46 4.12
N ASP A 21 5.10 -2.14 5.04
CA ASP A 21 5.83 -1.47 6.12
C ASP A 21 6.93 -0.56 5.57
N ARG A 22 7.71 -1.02 4.58
CA ARG A 22 8.71 -0.17 3.92
C ARG A 22 8.10 1.05 3.24
N ALA A 23 7.01 0.85 2.50
CA ALA A 23 6.31 1.93 1.82
C ALA A 23 5.69 2.92 2.81
N ALA A 24 5.14 2.44 3.93
CA ALA A 24 4.59 3.26 5.00
C ALA A 24 5.65 4.10 5.71
N ARG A 25 6.81 3.53 6.01
CA ARG A 25 7.96 4.28 6.56
C ARG A 25 8.44 5.36 5.59
N ARG A 26 8.48 5.06 4.29
CA ARG A 26 8.84 6.05 3.27
C ARG A 26 7.81 7.17 3.20
N PHE A 27 6.52 6.83 3.27
CA PHE A 27 5.42 7.79 3.30
C PHE A 27 5.54 8.72 4.51
N GLU A 28 5.73 8.18 5.71
CA GLU A 28 5.90 8.96 6.94
C GLU A 28 7.13 9.87 6.88
N ALA A 29 8.27 9.36 6.39
CA ALA A 29 9.47 10.17 6.21
C ALA A 29 9.29 11.32 5.20
N ARG A 30 8.40 11.16 4.20
CA ARG A 30 8.14 12.18 3.17
C ARG A 30 7.10 13.21 3.59
N PHE A 31 6.05 12.78 4.28
CA PHE A 31 4.87 13.61 4.56
C PHE A 31 4.67 13.94 6.04
N GLY A 32 5.48 13.37 6.94
CA GLY A 32 5.35 13.55 8.39
C GLY A 32 4.07 12.97 9.00
N ARG A 33 3.35 12.13 8.25
CA ARG A 33 2.09 11.49 8.64
C ARG A 33 2.14 10.00 8.32
N LYS A 34 1.50 9.16 9.12
CA LYS A 34 1.34 7.75 8.81
C LYS A 34 0.21 7.54 7.80
N PRO A 35 0.37 6.65 6.81
CA PRO A 35 -0.73 6.30 5.92
C PRO A 35 -1.83 5.55 6.69
N THR A 36 -3.09 5.75 6.31
CA THR A 36 -4.27 5.05 6.86
C THR A 36 -4.89 4.09 5.85
N VAL A 37 -4.57 4.26 4.58
CA VAL A 37 -5.06 3.45 3.45
C VAL A 37 -3.94 3.13 2.48
N CYS A 38 -4.03 1.97 1.84
CA CYS A 38 -3.21 1.55 0.73
C CYS A 38 -4.08 0.92 -0.36
N TYR A 39 -4.04 1.49 -1.55
CA TYR A 39 -4.68 0.97 -2.74
C TYR A 39 -3.72 0.03 -3.48
N VAL A 40 -4.18 -1.16 -3.83
CA VAL A 40 -3.36 -2.18 -4.50
C VAL A 40 -4.16 -2.85 -5.60
N ASN A 41 -3.50 -3.54 -6.53
CA ASN A 41 -4.23 -4.34 -7.51
C ASN A 41 -4.86 -5.57 -6.85
N GLN A 42 -6.05 -5.98 -7.32
CA GLN A 42 -6.75 -7.18 -6.85
C GLN A 42 -5.92 -8.46 -6.98
N VAL A 43 -5.06 -8.57 -8.01
CA VAL A 43 -4.19 -9.74 -8.21
C VAL A 43 -3.09 -9.85 -7.15
N ASP A 44 -2.72 -8.74 -6.52
CA ASP A 44 -1.67 -8.69 -5.50
C ASP A 44 -2.21 -8.91 -4.08
N LEU A 45 -3.54 -8.91 -3.90
CA LEU A 45 -4.18 -9.03 -2.60
C LEU A 45 -4.51 -10.48 -2.22
N ASP A 46 -4.17 -11.48 -3.04
CA ASP A 46 -4.56 -12.90 -2.96
C ASP A 46 -4.84 -13.43 -1.52
N GLY A 47 -6.09 -13.32 -1.06
CA GLY A 47 -6.52 -13.76 0.29
C GLY A 47 -5.91 -13.01 1.49
N THR A 48 -5.20 -11.91 1.27
CA THR A 48 -4.56 -11.10 2.31
C THR A 48 -5.59 -10.28 3.09
N ALA A 49 -5.34 -10.09 4.38
CA ALA A 49 -6.22 -9.37 5.30
C ALA A 49 -6.59 -7.97 4.79
N GLU A 50 -7.83 -7.55 5.03
CA GLU A 50 -8.35 -6.20 4.67
C GLU A 50 -7.59 -5.06 5.38
N GLN A 51 -6.79 -5.38 6.39
CA GLN A 51 -6.00 -4.42 7.15
C GLN A 51 -4.66 -5.04 7.58
N ILE A 52 -3.57 -4.29 7.37
CA ILE A 52 -2.23 -4.67 7.83
C ILE A 52 -1.64 -3.49 8.61
N HIS A 53 -1.19 -3.73 9.84
CA HIS A 53 -0.57 -2.71 10.71
C HIS A 53 -1.39 -1.42 10.87
N GLY A 54 -2.72 -1.52 10.86
CA GLY A 54 -3.62 -0.37 10.96
C GLY A 54 -3.94 0.32 9.63
N ILE A 55 -3.28 -0.07 8.53
CA ILE A 55 -3.49 0.45 7.17
C ILE A 55 -4.55 -0.41 6.48
N HIS A 56 -5.63 0.22 6.01
CA HIS A 56 -6.68 -0.46 5.26
C HIS A 56 -6.19 -0.75 3.84
N LEU A 57 -6.28 -2.01 3.42
CA LEU A 57 -5.97 -2.40 2.05
C LEU A 57 -7.25 -2.33 1.21
N LYS A 58 -7.20 -1.56 0.13
CA LYS A 58 -8.30 -1.42 -0.83
C LYS A 58 -7.85 -1.93 -2.19
N ALA A 59 -8.42 -3.05 -2.61
CA ALA A 59 -8.13 -3.61 -3.92
C ALA A 59 -8.89 -2.84 -5.01
N VAL A 60 -8.17 -2.28 -5.99
CA VAL A 60 -8.73 -1.52 -7.11
C VAL A 60 -8.09 -1.98 -8.42
N PRO A 61 -8.88 -2.17 -9.50
CA PRO A 61 -8.36 -2.69 -10.77
C PRO A 61 -7.46 -1.68 -11.51
N ASP A 62 -7.61 -0.38 -11.22
CA ASP A 62 -6.90 0.71 -11.92
C ASP A 62 -5.45 0.88 -11.46
N ILE A 63 -5.07 0.27 -10.32
CA ILE A 63 -3.68 0.24 -9.87
C ILE A 63 -2.96 -0.88 -10.61
N LEU A 64 -1.79 -0.59 -11.17
CA LEU A 64 -1.01 -1.62 -11.86
C LEU A 64 -0.54 -2.71 -10.87
N PRO A 65 -0.42 -3.98 -11.32
CA PRO A 65 0.20 -5.01 -10.51
C PRO A 65 1.56 -4.59 -9.98
N HIS A 66 1.91 -5.08 -8.79
CA HIS A 66 3.14 -4.74 -8.06
C HIS A 66 3.25 -3.26 -7.65
N HIS A 67 2.16 -2.50 -7.69
CA HIS A 67 2.11 -1.13 -7.20
C HIS A 67 1.23 -1.00 -5.97
N LEU A 68 1.71 -0.21 -5.01
CA LEU A 68 1.01 0.20 -3.82
C LEU A 68 0.80 1.71 -3.90
N TRP A 69 -0.42 2.18 -3.69
CA TRP A 69 -0.71 3.59 -3.58
C TRP A 69 -1.18 3.93 -2.17
N LEU A 70 -0.26 4.45 -1.37
CA LEU A 70 -0.49 4.79 0.03
C LEU A 70 -1.02 6.21 0.16
N GLY A 71 -1.88 6.44 1.15
CA GLY A 71 -2.33 7.77 1.50
C GLY A 71 -2.97 7.86 2.87
N VAL A 72 -3.55 9.03 3.10
CA VAL A 72 -4.34 9.30 4.30
C VAL A 72 -5.75 9.65 3.90
N GLU A 73 -6.68 8.92 4.49
CA GLU A 73 -8.13 9.13 4.53
C GLU A 73 -8.58 9.23 5.99
#